data_AF-A0A7C5C3E8-F1
#
_entry.id   AF-A0A7C5C3E8-F1
#
_cell.length_a   1.000
_cell.length_b   1.000
_cell.length_c   1.000
_cell.angle_alpha   90.00
_cell.angle_beta   90.00
_cell.angle_gamma   90.00
#
_symmetry.space_group_name_H-M   'P 1'
#
loop_
_entity.id
_entity.type
_entity.pdbx_description
1 polymer ?
#
loop_
_entity_poly.entity_id
_entity_poly.type
_entity_poly.pdbx_seq_one_letter_code
_entity_poly.pdbx_strand_id
1 'polypeptide(L)'
;VYLFSSAAQNEAGVRLEEAKMELYHAVDALKRSQAESITVVEPFVTCARYDRATRRNSVGLWVHFKILSSLGVNHIITYQLHSDKSKSMLDPTVCVIDDVPGLKLLKMRLCDYYIRDLETLEKVVRPTWAFCSVDAGGEKLARRFANSFGAPLVIAHKQRDYSRANTIESINILSAVPLQGKVLWIVDDMIDTAGSAESLIRALAPLRPAEVNLIAVHAVFSNPAQERLKRLSDEGLLNRILVTDTVQCPDCLKEGIPKLEVVPSAELSAQIIATIVENGSLSSLLDTFNAEAYLREPRLL
;
A
#
# COMPACT_ATOMS: atom_id res chain seq x y z
N VAL A 1 25.79 -1.28 6.16
CA VAL A 1 25.33 -2.31 5.21
C VAL A 1 23.83 -2.13 4.99
N TYR A 2 23.37 -2.11 3.73
CA TYR A 2 21.95 -2.12 3.40
C TYR A 2 21.58 -3.51 2.88
N LEU A 3 20.66 -4.17 3.56
CA LEU A 3 20.19 -5.52 3.23
C LEU A 3 18.75 -5.45 2.72
N PHE A 4 18.54 -5.75 1.45
CA PHE A 4 17.21 -5.80 0.85
C PHE A 4 16.58 -7.16 1.12
N SER A 5 15.42 -7.17 1.78
CA SER A 5 14.65 -8.38 2.01
C SER A 5 13.53 -8.48 0.98
N SER A 6 13.39 -9.63 0.34
CA SER A 6 12.14 -9.99 -0.34
C SER A 6 11.10 -10.40 0.69
N ALA A 7 9.83 -10.17 0.37
CA ALA A 7 8.69 -10.48 1.21
C ALA A 7 7.55 -11.03 0.35
N ALA A 8 7.00 -12.17 0.77
CA ALA A 8 5.85 -12.88 0.17
C ALA A 8 6.10 -13.54 -1.20
N GLN A 9 6.18 -12.77 -2.28
CA GLN A 9 6.35 -13.29 -3.64
C GLN A 9 7.78 -13.05 -4.11
N ASN A 10 8.43 -14.09 -4.64
CA ASN A 10 9.74 -13.99 -5.23
C ASN A 10 9.89 -14.92 -6.44
N GLU A 11 10.75 -14.53 -7.38
CA GLU A 11 11.05 -15.32 -8.60
C GLU A 11 11.56 -16.73 -8.29
N ALA A 12 12.23 -16.92 -7.16
CA ALA A 12 12.77 -18.20 -6.73
C ALA A 12 11.71 -19.13 -6.08
N GLY A 13 10.48 -18.65 -5.86
CA GLY A 13 9.41 -19.42 -5.21
C GLY A 13 9.68 -19.75 -3.74
N VAL A 14 10.62 -19.07 -3.09
CA VAL A 14 10.99 -19.25 -1.68
C VAL A 14 9.79 -18.91 -0.81
N ARG A 15 9.48 -19.78 0.16
CA ARG A 15 8.35 -19.56 1.06
C ARG A 15 8.63 -18.39 2.00
N LEU A 16 7.56 -17.78 2.50
CA LEU A 16 7.69 -16.62 3.38
C LEU A 16 8.53 -16.94 4.63
N GLU A 17 8.31 -18.09 5.24
CA GLU A 17 9.04 -18.50 6.44
C GLU A 17 10.54 -18.69 6.15
N GLU A 18 10.86 -19.26 4.99
CA GLU A 18 12.24 -19.46 4.53
C GLU A 18 12.93 -18.12 4.26
N ALA A 19 12.26 -17.18 3.57
CA ALA A 19 12.78 -15.84 3.31
C ALA A 19 13.05 -15.07 4.62
N LYS A 20 12.19 -15.26 5.64
CA LYS A 20 12.42 -14.66 6.97
C LYS A 20 13.61 -15.29 7.69
N MET A 21 13.76 -16.62 7.61
CA MET A 21 14.92 -17.30 8.18
C MET A 21 16.21 -16.86 7.48
N GLU A 22 16.20 -16.74 6.15
CA GLU A 22 17.31 -16.22 5.36
C GLU A 22 17.71 -14.81 5.82
N LEU A 23 16.74 -13.89 5.95
CA LEU A 23 16.97 -12.55 6.46
C LEU A 23 17.65 -12.58 7.84
N TYR A 24 17.15 -13.39 8.77
CA TYR A 24 17.72 -13.47 10.13
C TYR A 24 19.16 -14.00 10.13
N HIS A 25 19.44 -15.04 9.34
CA HIS A 25 20.78 -15.59 9.20
C HIS A 25 21.74 -14.60 8.51
N ALA A 26 21.27 -13.87 7.51
CA ALA A 26 22.06 -12.83 6.85
C ALA A 26 22.43 -11.70 7.81
N VAL A 27 21.50 -11.25 8.66
CA VAL A 27 21.79 -10.26 9.71
C VAL A 27 22.83 -10.78 10.71
N ASP A 28 22.68 -12.02 11.21
CA ASP A 28 23.65 -12.62 12.14
C ASP A 28 25.04 -12.72 11.50
N ALA A 29 25.13 -13.16 10.24
CA ALA A 29 26.39 -13.24 9.50
C ALA A 29 27.05 -11.86 9.34
N LEU A 30 26.28 -10.83 8.98
CA LEU A 30 26.76 -9.44 8.88
C LEU A 30 27.26 -8.91 10.22
N LYS A 31 26.53 -9.21 11.31
CA LYS A 31 26.91 -8.75 12.65
C LYS A 31 28.19 -9.43 13.15
N ARG A 32 28.34 -10.73 12.94
CA ARG A 32 29.59 -11.48 13.22
C ARG A 32 30.77 -11.01 12.37
N SER A 33 30.49 -10.53 11.16
CA SER A 33 31.48 -9.91 10.28
C SER A 33 31.79 -8.46 10.66
N GLN A 34 31.34 -8.00 11.83
CA GLN A 34 31.63 -6.68 12.40
C GLN A 34 31.12 -5.51 11.55
N ALA A 35 29.98 -5.67 10.85
CA ALA A 35 29.30 -4.55 10.22
C ALA A 35 29.01 -3.45 11.26
N GLU A 36 29.47 -2.22 10.97
CA GLU A 36 29.28 -1.06 11.85
C GLU A 36 27.80 -0.77 12.10
N SER A 37 27.02 -0.73 11.01
CA SER A 37 25.57 -0.55 11.04
C SER A 37 24.89 -1.43 10.00
N ILE A 38 23.74 -2.00 10.36
CA ILE A 38 22.91 -2.84 9.49
C ILE A 38 21.54 -2.16 9.33
N THR A 39 21.24 -1.77 8.09
CA THR A 39 19.91 -1.30 7.68
C THR A 39 19.21 -2.40 6.91
N VAL A 40 18.05 -2.83 7.38
CA VAL A 40 17.17 -3.74 6.62
C VAL A 40 16.18 -2.92 5.82
N VAL A 41 16.20 -3.08 4.51
CA VAL A 41 15.19 -2.53 3.60
C VAL A 41 14.20 -3.64 3.31
N GLU A 42 13.03 -3.56 3.93
CA GLU A 42 11.94 -4.51 3.73
C GLU A 42 10.71 -3.75 3.22
N PRO A 43 10.53 -3.63 1.89
CA PRO A 43 9.47 -2.79 1.34
C PRO A 43 8.06 -3.19 1.77
N PHE A 44 7.83 -4.47 2.06
CA PHE A 44 6.57 -4.96 2.59
C PHE A 44 6.78 -5.87 3.79
N VAL A 45 6.36 -5.42 4.97
CA VAL A 45 6.40 -6.27 6.17
C VAL A 45 5.22 -7.23 6.20
N THR A 46 5.45 -8.50 5.86
CA THR A 46 4.37 -9.50 5.68
C THR A 46 3.49 -9.72 6.90
N CYS A 47 4.03 -9.50 8.10
CA CYS A 47 3.30 -9.62 9.36
C CYS A 47 2.61 -8.32 9.80
N ALA A 48 2.56 -7.28 8.94
CA ALA A 48 2.02 -5.95 9.28
C ALA A 48 0.55 -5.95 9.72
N ARG A 49 -0.27 -6.92 9.27
CA ARG A 49 -1.66 -7.09 9.73
C ARG A 49 -1.79 -7.66 11.14
N TYR A 50 -0.72 -8.22 11.70
CA TYR A 50 -0.67 -8.80 13.04
C TYR A 50 0.09 -7.87 14.00
N ASP A 51 -0.34 -6.61 14.05
CA ASP A 51 0.29 -5.51 14.81
C ASP A 51 -0.25 -5.34 16.24
N ARG A 52 -1.32 -6.02 16.61
CA ARG A 52 -1.89 -5.93 17.96
C ARG A 52 -2.53 -7.24 18.41
N ALA A 53 -2.49 -7.46 19.72
CA ALA A 53 -3.28 -8.51 20.34
C ALA A 53 -4.75 -8.08 20.38
N THR A 54 -5.65 -8.92 19.88
CA THR A 54 -7.10 -8.73 20.01
C THR A 54 -7.67 -9.66 21.09
N ARG A 55 -6.97 -10.75 21.38
CA ARG A 55 -7.23 -11.72 22.45
C ARG A 55 -5.88 -12.27 22.95
N ARG A 56 -5.86 -13.50 23.48
CA ARG A 56 -4.61 -14.23 23.78
C ARG A 56 -4.00 -14.81 22.50
N ASN A 57 -3.48 -13.95 21.63
CA ASN A 57 -2.86 -14.32 20.36
C ASN A 57 -1.46 -13.69 20.22
N SER A 58 -0.62 -14.29 19.39
CA SER A 58 0.70 -13.72 19.04
C SER A 58 0.54 -12.43 18.24
N VAL A 59 1.49 -11.50 18.42
CA VAL A 59 1.62 -10.27 17.65
C VAL A 59 2.84 -10.44 16.74
N GLY A 60 2.61 -11.00 15.55
CA GLY A 60 3.67 -11.40 14.62
C GLY A 60 4.62 -10.27 14.26
N LEU A 61 4.09 -9.06 14.03
CA LEU A 61 4.89 -7.87 13.75
C LEU A 61 5.89 -7.57 14.87
N TRP A 62 5.42 -7.70 16.11
CA TRP A 62 6.24 -7.39 17.28
C TRP A 62 7.34 -8.42 17.49
N VAL A 63 7.04 -9.70 17.25
CA VAL A 63 8.04 -10.77 17.27
C VAL A 63 9.11 -10.51 16.21
N HIS A 64 8.70 -10.18 14.98
CA HIS A 64 9.62 -9.92 13.88
C HIS A 64 10.57 -8.74 14.17
N PHE A 65 10.04 -7.59 14.58
CA PHE A 65 10.85 -6.42 14.93
C PHE A 65 11.77 -6.67 16.12
N LYS A 66 11.33 -7.41 17.14
CA LYS A 66 12.20 -7.80 18.26
C LYS A 66 13.36 -8.68 17.83
N ILE A 67 13.11 -9.65 16.93
CA ILE A 67 14.16 -10.51 16.38
C ILE A 67 15.19 -9.66 15.64
N LEU A 68 14.76 -8.81 14.70
CA LEU A 68 15.67 -7.94 13.94
C LEU A 68 16.50 -7.04 14.88
N SER A 69 15.85 -6.36 15.81
CA SER A 69 16.53 -5.50 16.77
C SER A 69 17.52 -6.30 17.66
N SER A 70 17.13 -7.50 18.10
CA SER A 70 17.98 -8.35 18.95
C SER A 70 19.17 -8.95 18.19
N LEU A 71 19.04 -9.18 16.89
CA LEU A 71 20.14 -9.59 16.02
C LEU A 71 21.11 -8.44 15.68
N GLY A 72 20.75 -7.21 16.05
CA GLY A 72 21.61 -6.03 15.89
C GLY A 72 21.33 -5.21 14.64
N VAL A 73 20.12 -5.28 14.08
CA VAL A 73 19.64 -4.31 13.08
C VAL A 73 19.50 -2.93 13.73
N ASN A 74 20.08 -1.91 13.09
CA ASN A 74 20.09 -0.54 13.59
C ASN A 74 18.98 0.32 12.97
N HIS A 75 18.55 -0.03 11.77
CA HIS A 75 17.59 0.74 11.01
C HIS A 75 16.74 -0.18 10.13
N ILE A 76 15.43 0.02 10.11
CA ILE A 76 14.49 -0.63 9.21
C ILE A 76 13.85 0.42 8.29
N ILE A 77 13.91 0.21 6.99
CA ILE A 77 13.18 1.00 6.00
C ILE A 77 12.07 0.12 5.42
N THR A 78 10.83 0.54 5.54
CA THR A 78 9.63 -0.15 5.03
C THR A 78 8.74 0.82 4.29
N TYR A 79 7.81 0.32 3.49
CA TYR A 79 6.77 1.14 2.87
C TYR A 79 5.42 0.85 3.52
N GLN A 80 4.66 1.92 3.78
CA GLN A 80 3.26 1.93 4.21
C GLN A 80 2.84 0.78 5.14
N LEU A 81 3.32 0.78 6.39
CA LEU A 81 2.81 -0.12 7.41
C LEU A 81 1.27 -0.04 7.50
N HIS A 82 0.65 -1.18 7.76
CA HIS A 82 -0.81 -1.31 7.91
C HIS A 82 -1.39 -0.35 8.97
N SER A 83 -0.57 -0.01 9.98
CA SER A 83 -0.93 0.85 11.09
C SER A 83 0.22 1.80 11.38
N ASP A 84 -0.05 3.11 11.32
CA ASP A 84 0.94 4.15 11.64
C ASP A 84 1.53 3.99 13.05
N LYS A 85 0.76 3.38 13.97
CA LYS A 85 1.18 3.15 15.36
C LYS A 85 2.25 2.07 15.47
N SER A 86 2.41 1.20 14.47
CA SER A 86 3.39 0.12 14.51
C SER A 86 4.84 0.61 14.57
N LYS A 87 5.10 1.84 14.12
CA LYS A 87 6.41 2.48 14.24
C LYS A 87 6.88 2.63 15.69
N SER A 88 5.96 2.91 16.62
CA SER A 88 6.29 3.11 18.03
C SER A 88 6.57 1.81 18.79
N MET A 89 6.57 0.66 18.10
CA MET A 89 6.91 -0.63 18.70
C MET A 89 8.41 -0.79 18.96
N LEU A 90 9.23 -0.06 18.21
CA LEU A 90 10.67 -0.03 18.33
C LEU A 90 11.09 1.22 19.10
N ASP A 91 12.04 1.04 20.01
CA ASP A 91 12.73 2.16 20.62
C ASP A 91 13.70 2.75 19.57
N PRO A 92 13.51 4.01 19.14
CA PRO A 92 14.36 4.62 18.12
C PRO A 92 15.82 4.77 18.58
N THR A 93 16.12 4.66 19.87
CA THR A 93 17.50 4.63 20.38
C THR A 93 18.18 3.27 20.15
N VAL A 94 17.41 2.23 19.87
CA VAL A 94 17.89 0.86 19.63
C VAL A 94 17.84 0.52 18.14
N CYS A 95 16.68 0.74 17.51
CA CYS A 95 16.48 0.51 16.08
C CYS A 95 15.52 1.56 15.54
N VAL A 96 16.01 2.37 14.60
CA VAL A 96 15.18 3.36 13.89
C VAL A 96 14.27 2.64 12.91
N ILE A 97 13.08 3.18 12.67
CA ILE A 97 12.18 2.71 11.62
C ILE A 97 11.64 3.88 10.79
N ASP A 98 11.97 3.87 9.51
CA ASP A 98 11.41 4.78 8.52
C ASP A 98 10.33 4.05 7.72
N ASP A 99 9.07 4.44 7.96
CA ASP A 99 7.89 3.95 7.24
C ASP A 99 7.55 4.93 6.11
N VAL A 100 8.09 4.63 4.93
CA VAL A 100 7.98 5.44 3.73
C VAL A 100 6.52 5.48 3.27
N PRO A 101 5.92 6.67 3.05
CA PRO A 101 4.53 6.77 2.62
C PRO A 101 4.37 6.32 1.16
N GLY A 102 4.17 5.03 0.94
CA GLY A 102 4.02 4.44 -0.40
C GLY A 102 2.87 5.03 -1.23
N LEU A 103 1.87 5.62 -0.59
CA LEU A 103 0.82 6.37 -1.29
C LEU A 103 1.37 7.54 -2.11
N LYS A 104 2.54 8.12 -1.74
CA LYS A 104 3.21 9.20 -2.49
C LYS A 104 3.49 8.76 -3.92
N LEU A 105 4.06 7.57 -4.12
CA LEU A 105 4.38 7.01 -5.44
C LEU A 105 3.14 6.91 -6.33
N LEU A 106 2.05 6.41 -5.76
CA LEU A 106 0.77 6.24 -6.49
C LEU A 106 0.16 7.60 -6.87
N LYS A 107 0.26 8.60 -5.99
CA LYS A 107 -0.22 9.96 -6.27
C LYS A 107 0.64 10.68 -7.32
N MET A 108 1.97 10.54 -7.25
CA MET A 108 2.88 11.03 -8.29
C MET A 108 2.51 10.42 -9.64
N ARG A 109 2.28 9.11 -9.68
CA ARG A 109 1.87 8.43 -10.92
C ARG A 109 0.55 8.95 -11.48
N LEU A 110 -0.45 9.18 -10.63
CA LEU A 110 -1.70 9.83 -11.05
C LEU A 110 -1.44 11.21 -11.65
N CYS A 111 -0.60 12.03 -11.00
CA CYS A 111 -0.21 13.33 -11.52
C CYS A 111 0.50 13.22 -12.87
N ASP A 112 1.50 12.36 -13.01
CA ASP A 112 2.35 12.32 -14.21
C ASP A 112 1.61 11.78 -15.45
N TYR A 113 0.68 10.83 -15.28
CA TYR A 113 0.10 10.09 -16.43
C TYR A 113 -1.38 10.37 -16.65
N TYR A 114 -2.13 10.73 -15.60
CA TYR A 114 -3.59 10.86 -15.67
C TYR A 114 -4.06 12.31 -15.54
N ILE A 115 -3.39 13.12 -14.72
CA ILE A 115 -3.78 14.50 -14.46
C ILE A 115 -2.95 15.48 -15.32
N ARG A 116 -1.63 15.33 -15.33
CA ARG A 116 -0.61 16.06 -16.10
C ARG A 116 -0.47 17.56 -15.82
N ASP A 117 -1.56 18.27 -15.53
CA ASP A 117 -1.56 19.70 -15.30
C ASP A 117 -2.64 20.16 -14.33
N LEU A 118 -2.51 21.41 -13.85
CA LEU A 118 -3.48 22.02 -12.92
C LEU A 118 -4.86 22.21 -13.56
N GLU A 119 -4.94 22.45 -14.87
CA GLU A 119 -6.22 22.67 -15.53
C GLU A 119 -7.08 21.40 -15.48
N THR A 120 -6.47 20.24 -15.73
CA THR A 120 -7.10 18.93 -15.62
C THR A 120 -7.47 18.61 -14.18
N LEU A 121 -6.59 18.94 -13.21
CA LEU A 121 -6.91 18.79 -11.78
C LEU A 121 -8.19 19.55 -11.41
N GLU A 122 -8.29 20.83 -11.82
CA GLU A 122 -9.42 21.70 -11.47
C GLU A 122 -10.70 21.36 -12.23
N LYS A 123 -10.61 21.20 -13.56
CA LYS A 123 -11.78 21.11 -14.44
C LYS A 123 -12.26 19.68 -14.66
N VAL A 124 -11.42 18.67 -14.41
CA VAL A 124 -11.75 17.26 -14.64
C VAL A 124 -11.74 16.48 -13.33
N VAL A 125 -10.61 16.42 -12.61
CA VAL A 125 -10.45 15.54 -11.45
C VAL A 125 -11.39 15.93 -10.32
N ARG A 126 -11.33 17.17 -9.81
CA ARG A 126 -12.20 17.65 -8.72
C ARG A 126 -13.70 17.45 -8.98
N PRO A 127 -14.23 17.75 -10.18
CA PRO A 127 -15.65 17.55 -10.45
C PRO A 127 -16.05 16.12 -10.81
N THR A 128 -15.15 15.26 -11.32
CA THR A 128 -15.53 13.93 -11.85
C THR A 128 -15.01 12.74 -11.05
N TRP A 129 -13.93 12.90 -10.28
CA TRP A 129 -13.34 11.79 -9.51
C TRP A 129 -13.95 11.70 -8.12
N ALA A 130 -13.86 10.52 -7.50
CA ALA A 130 -14.04 10.34 -6.06
C ALA A 130 -13.15 9.20 -5.55
N PHE A 131 -12.68 9.30 -4.32
CA PHE A 131 -11.84 8.28 -3.68
C PHE A 131 -12.66 7.49 -2.66
N CYS A 132 -12.62 6.16 -2.77
CA CYS A 132 -13.44 5.26 -1.98
C CYS A 132 -12.57 4.40 -1.06
N SER A 133 -12.93 4.24 0.21
CA SER A 133 -12.29 3.26 1.08
C SER A 133 -12.88 1.87 0.86
N VAL A 134 -12.05 0.82 1.01
CA VAL A 134 -12.51 -0.58 0.94
C VAL A 134 -13.46 -0.93 2.09
N ASP A 135 -13.17 -0.39 3.27
CA ASP A 135 -13.99 -0.47 4.48
C ASP A 135 -13.76 0.75 5.39
N ALA A 136 -14.28 0.70 6.61
CA ALA A 136 -14.11 1.77 7.60
C ALA A 136 -12.65 1.90 8.12
N GLY A 137 -11.87 0.82 8.10
CA GLY A 137 -10.46 0.85 8.50
C GLY A 137 -9.59 1.60 7.47
N GLY A 138 -9.89 1.44 6.18
CA GLY A 138 -9.20 2.11 5.08
C GLY A 138 -9.58 3.59 4.88
N GLU A 139 -10.52 4.15 5.65
CA GLU A 139 -11.02 5.52 5.48
C GLU A 139 -9.88 6.56 5.44
N LYS A 140 -8.92 6.44 6.36
CA LYS A 140 -7.80 7.39 6.44
C LYS A 140 -6.98 7.43 5.15
N LEU A 141 -6.77 6.30 4.49
CA LEU A 141 -6.00 6.21 3.25
C LEU A 141 -6.77 6.89 2.11
N ALA A 142 -8.04 6.54 1.91
CA ALA A 142 -8.89 7.16 0.91
C ALA A 142 -9.04 8.68 1.14
N ARG A 143 -9.15 9.12 2.39
CA ARG A 143 -9.20 10.53 2.77
C ARG A 143 -7.92 11.28 2.41
N ARG A 144 -6.74 10.65 2.58
CA ARG A 144 -5.47 11.24 2.14
C ARG A 144 -5.41 11.45 0.63
N PHE A 145 -6.05 10.60 -0.17
CA PHE A 145 -6.18 10.84 -1.61
C PHE A 145 -7.18 11.95 -1.93
N ALA A 146 -8.39 11.85 -1.37
CA ALA A 146 -9.44 12.86 -1.52
C ALA A 146 -8.92 14.28 -1.22
N ASN A 147 -8.20 14.45 -0.11
CA ASN A 147 -7.62 15.74 0.27
C ASN A 147 -6.50 16.19 -0.68
N SER A 148 -5.60 15.29 -1.10
CA SER A 148 -4.50 15.66 -2.02
C SER A 148 -5.00 16.15 -3.38
N PHE A 149 -6.14 15.65 -3.86
CA PHE A 149 -6.67 16.00 -5.18
C PHE A 149 -7.91 16.92 -5.13
N GLY A 150 -8.39 17.29 -3.93
CA GLY A 150 -9.61 18.08 -3.76
C GLY A 150 -10.88 17.38 -4.25
N ALA A 151 -10.91 16.05 -4.22
CA ALA A 151 -12.02 15.24 -4.72
C ALA A 151 -12.87 14.67 -3.58
N PRO A 152 -14.17 14.36 -3.81
CA PRO A 152 -15.04 13.74 -2.82
C PRO A 152 -14.51 12.43 -2.25
N LEU A 153 -14.74 12.23 -0.96
CA LEU A 153 -14.53 10.97 -0.25
C LEU A 153 -15.81 10.11 -0.25
N VAL A 154 -15.64 8.82 -0.46
CA VAL A 154 -16.66 7.78 -0.35
C VAL A 154 -16.17 6.76 0.68
N ILE A 155 -17.05 6.34 1.59
CA ILE A 155 -16.71 5.37 2.63
C ILE A 155 -17.61 4.16 2.47
N ALA A 156 -17.01 2.99 2.25
CA ALA A 156 -17.73 1.73 2.32
C ALA A 156 -17.79 1.24 3.77
N HIS A 157 -18.99 0.93 4.25
CA HIS A 157 -19.18 0.36 5.58
C HIS A 157 -19.80 -1.03 5.46
N LYS A 158 -19.01 -2.06 5.78
CA LYS A 158 -19.48 -3.45 5.81
C LYS A 158 -20.26 -3.71 7.09
N GLN A 159 -21.55 -4.00 6.95
CA GLN A 159 -22.35 -4.53 8.04
C GLN A 159 -22.37 -6.05 7.98
N ARG A 160 -22.03 -6.66 9.12
CA ARG A 160 -22.16 -8.10 9.33
C ARG A 160 -23.35 -8.33 10.24
N ASP A 161 -24.34 -9.07 9.74
CA ASP A 161 -25.43 -9.55 10.57
C ASP A 161 -24.97 -10.80 11.32
N TYR A 162 -24.57 -10.61 12.58
CA TYR A 162 -24.12 -11.70 13.47
C TYR A 162 -25.26 -12.58 13.99
N SER A 163 -26.52 -12.26 13.68
CA SER A 163 -27.70 -12.99 14.18
C SER A 163 -28.13 -14.16 13.28
N ARG A 164 -27.58 -14.28 12.07
CA ARG A 164 -27.91 -15.34 11.11
C ARG A 164 -26.63 -16.07 10.69
N ALA A 165 -26.61 -17.39 10.83
CA ALA A 165 -25.57 -18.21 10.21
C ALA A 165 -25.76 -18.15 8.69
N ASN A 166 -24.72 -17.76 7.93
CA ASN A 166 -24.72 -17.57 6.47
C ASN A 166 -25.46 -16.34 5.91
N THR A 167 -25.45 -15.18 6.58
CA THR A 167 -25.99 -13.95 5.97
C THR A 167 -25.00 -13.18 5.11
N ILE A 168 -25.53 -12.71 3.98
CA ILE A 168 -24.96 -11.77 3.01
C ILE A 168 -24.44 -10.53 3.76
N GLU A 169 -23.15 -10.20 3.61
CA GLU A 169 -22.59 -8.92 4.05
C GLU A 169 -23.29 -7.79 3.26
N SER A 170 -23.95 -6.84 3.95
CA SER A 170 -24.42 -5.63 3.29
C SER A 170 -23.33 -4.56 3.33
N ILE A 171 -23.09 -3.92 2.19
CA ILE A 171 -22.13 -2.82 2.07
C ILE A 171 -22.94 -1.53 1.94
N ASN A 172 -22.88 -0.70 2.98
CA ASN A 172 -23.47 0.64 2.93
C ASN A 172 -22.43 1.62 2.39
N ILE A 173 -22.79 2.31 1.30
CA ILE A 173 -21.93 3.32 0.68
C ILE A 173 -22.32 4.69 1.22
N LEU A 174 -21.40 5.33 1.94
CA LEU A 174 -21.58 6.68 2.47
C LEU A 174 -20.85 7.67 1.55
N SER A 175 -21.59 8.59 0.94
CA SER A 175 -21.03 9.66 0.14
C SER A 175 -21.88 10.93 0.25
N ALA A 176 -21.22 12.09 0.23
CA ALA A 176 -21.89 13.39 0.16
C ALA A 176 -22.30 13.78 -1.27
N VAL A 177 -21.91 13.00 -2.29
CA VAL A 177 -22.18 13.29 -3.70
C VAL A 177 -22.76 12.06 -4.42
N PRO A 178 -23.53 12.24 -5.50
CA PRO A 178 -23.92 11.14 -6.38
C PRO A 178 -22.69 10.48 -7.01
N LEU A 179 -22.71 9.15 -7.11
CA LEU A 179 -21.62 8.38 -7.72
C LEU A 179 -21.85 8.08 -9.22
N GLN A 180 -23.04 8.37 -9.75
CA GLN A 180 -23.34 8.15 -11.15
C GLN A 180 -22.41 8.99 -12.03
N GLY A 181 -21.76 8.33 -13.00
CA GLY A 181 -20.83 8.98 -13.93
C GLY A 181 -19.50 9.44 -13.30
N LYS A 182 -19.22 9.11 -12.04
CA LYS A 182 -17.94 9.43 -11.39
C LYS A 182 -16.85 8.42 -11.76
N VAL A 183 -15.61 8.88 -11.82
CA VAL A 183 -14.42 8.01 -11.84
C VAL A 183 -14.06 7.68 -10.39
N LEU A 184 -14.28 6.43 -9.98
CA LEU A 184 -14.02 5.98 -8.63
C LEU A 184 -12.63 5.35 -8.52
N TRP A 185 -11.86 5.79 -7.52
CA TRP A 185 -10.61 5.15 -7.14
C TRP A 185 -10.77 4.55 -5.75
N ILE A 186 -10.89 3.23 -5.68
CA ILE A 186 -10.91 2.50 -4.41
C ILE A 186 -9.47 2.38 -3.91
N VAL A 187 -9.22 2.85 -2.69
CA VAL A 187 -7.90 2.95 -2.08
C VAL A 187 -7.80 1.99 -0.90
N ASP A 188 -6.73 1.20 -0.88
CA ASP A 188 -6.33 0.35 0.24
C ASP A 188 -4.82 0.41 0.48
N ASP A 189 -4.34 -0.19 1.57
CA ASP A 189 -2.90 -0.36 1.78
C ASP A 189 -2.34 -1.53 0.95
N MET A 190 -3.10 -2.61 0.82
CA MET A 190 -2.68 -3.81 0.09
C MET A 190 -3.85 -4.55 -0.56
N ILE A 191 -3.61 -5.24 -1.67
CA ILE A 191 -4.57 -6.19 -2.24
C ILE A 191 -4.02 -7.60 -2.06
N ASP A 192 -4.68 -8.38 -1.20
CA ASP A 192 -4.30 -9.76 -0.88
C ASP A 192 -5.11 -10.75 -1.73
N THR A 193 -6.25 -11.25 -1.25
CA THR A 193 -7.11 -12.16 -2.03
C THR A 193 -8.11 -11.45 -2.96
N ALA A 194 -8.09 -10.10 -2.99
CA ALA A 194 -9.06 -9.23 -3.67
C ALA A 194 -10.55 -9.40 -3.29
N GLY A 195 -10.89 -10.21 -2.27
CA GLY A 195 -12.29 -10.48 -1.91
C GLY A 195 -13.06 -9.23 -1.44
N SER A 196 -12.43 -8.39 -0.61
CA SER A 196 -13.06 -7.14 -0.16
C SER A 196 -13.30 -6.15 -1.31
N ALA A 197 -12.33 -6.04 -2.22
CA ALA A 197 -12.43 -5.21 -3.41
C ALA A 197 -13.55 -5.70 -4.33
N GLU A 198 -13.64 -7.02 -4.57
CA GLU A 198 -14.70 -7.61 -5.37
C GLU A 198 -16.10 -7.29 -4.82
N SER A 199 -16.34 -7.55 -3.54
CA SER A 199 -17.64 -7.26 -2.93
C SER A 199 -18.01 -5.78 -3.05
N LEU A 200 -17.04 -4.88 -2.83
CA LEU A 200 -17.26 -3.45 -2.95
C LEU A 200 -17.56 -3.01 -4.39
N ILE A 201 -16.76 -3.45 -5.37
CA ILE A 201 -16.97 -3.12 -6.78
C ILE A 201 -18.37 -3.55 -7.23
N ARG A 202 -18.80 -4.75 -6.83
CA ARG A 202 -20.16 -5.25 -7.12
C ARG A 202 -21.25 -4.42 -6.44
N ALA A 203 -21.02 -3.98 -5.20
CA ALA A 203 -21.95 -3.10 -4.49
C ALA A 203 -22.02 -1.68 -5.09
N LEU A 204 -20.96 -1.21 -5.75
CA LEU A 204 -20.92 0.09 -6.43
C LEU A 204 -21.57 0.04 -7.83
N ALA A 205 -21.64 -1.12 -8.49
CA ALA A 205 -22.15 -1.25 -9.85
C ALA A 205 -23.58 -0.67 -10.05
N PRO A 206 -24.57 -0.88 -9.15
CA PRO A 206 -25.89 -0.28 -9.27
C PRO A 206 -25.89 1.26 -9.23
N LEU A 207 -24.85 1.88 -8.66
CA LEU A 207 -24.70 3.34 -8.58
C LEU A 207 -24.15 3.94 -9.88
N ARG A 208 -23.82 3.10 -10.88
CA ARG A 208 -23.41 3.46 -12.24
C ARG A 208 -22.26 4.48 -12.31
N PRO A 209 -21.13 4.25 -11.61
CA PRO A 209 -19.92 5.05 -11.86
C PRO A 209 -19.49 4.96 -13.32
N ALA A 210 -18.80 5.98 -13.82
CA ALA A 210 -18.23 5.95 -15.17
C ALA A 210 -17.07 4.96 -15.25
N GLU A 211 -16.24 4.92 -14.21
CA GLU A 211 -15.12 4.00 -14.09
C GLU A 211 -14.93 3.59 -12.63
N VAL A 212 -14.44 2.38 -12.40
CA VAL A 212 -13.99 1.92 -11.09
C VAL A 212 -12.57 1.41 -11.21
N ASN A 213 -11.69 1.97 -10.41
CA ASN A 213 -10.26 1.69 -10.41
C ASN A 213 -9.81 1.30 -9.00
N LEU A 214 -8.75 0.49 -8.90
CA LEU A 214 -8.13 0.10 -7.63
C LEU A 214 -6.76 0.77 -7.48
N ILE A 215 -6.45 1.22 -6.27
CA ILE A 215 -5.13 1.68 -5.86
C ILE A 215 -4.75 0.99 -4.56
N ALA A 216 -3.56 0.38 -4.51
CA ALA A 216 -2.99 -0.10 -3.27
C ALA A 216 -1.47 0.04 -3.26
N VAL A 217 -0.85 0.13 -2.09
CA VAL A 217 0.61 0.13 -2.01
C VAL A 217 1.13 -1.27 -2.32
N HIS A 218 0.71 -2.27 -1.56
CA HIS A 218 1.28 -3.61 -1.65
C HIS A 218 0.47 -4.56 -2.54
N ALA A 219 1.15 -5.11 -3.55
CA ALA A 219 0.60 -6.02 -4.54
C ALA A 219 0.69 -7.49 -4.12
N VAL A 220 0.04 -7.88 -3.02
CA VAL A 220 0.18 -9.23 -2.44
C VAL A 220 -0.45 -10.32 -3.32
N PHE A 221 -1.62 -10.06 -3.91
CA PHE A 221 -2.32 -10.87 -4.91
C PHE A 221 -2.28 -12.40 -4.67
N SER A 222 -2.53 -12.84 -3.44
CA SER A 222 -2.64 -14.27 -3.14
C SER A 222 -3.91 -14.87 -3.76
N ASN A 223 -3.91 -16.19 -3.98
CA ASN A 223 -5.06 -16.86 -4.58
C ASN A 223 -6.35 -16.63 -3.76
N PRO A 224 -7.51 -16.35 -4.40
CA PRO A 224 -7.77 -16.32 -5.84
C PRO A 224 -7.81 -14.89 -6.44
N ALA A 225 -6.92 -13.98 -6.04
CA ALA A 225 -7.00 -12.56 -6.45
C ALA A 225 -6.99 -12.35 -7.96
N GLN A 226 -6.09 -13.02 -8.69
CA GLN A 226 -6.00 -12.88 -10.15
C GLN A 226 -7.32 -13.21 -10.83
N GLU A 227 -7.92 -14.35 -10.48
CA GLU A 227 -9.20 -14.81 -11.04
C GLU A 227 -10.32 -13.79 -10.78
N ARG A 228 -10.42 -13.29 -9.53
CA ARG A 228 -11.44 -12.30 -9.15
C ARG A 228 -11.29 -10.99 -9.93
N LEU A 229 -10.08 -10.46 -9.99
CA LEU A 229 -9.79 -9.19 -10.66
C LEU A 229 -10.00 -9.29 -12.17
N LYS A 230 -9.58 -10.41 -12.78
CA LYS A 230 -9.83 -10.69 -14.19
C LYS A 230 -11.34 -10.76 -14.47
N ARG A 231 -12.09 -11.53 -13.69
CA ARG A 231 -13.55 -11.62 -13.82
C ARG A 231 -14.24 -10.25 -13.75
N LEU A 232 -13.86 -9.41 -12.79
CA LEU A 232 -14.41 -8.06 -12.68
C LEU A 232 -14.07 -7.18 -13.89
N SER A 233 -12.88 -7.34 -14.47
CA SER A 233 -12.49 -6.61 -15.67
C SER A 233 -13.25 -7.10 -16.91
N ASP A 234 -13.41 -8.42 -17.07
CA ASP A 234 -14.17 -9.04 -18.15
C ASP A 234 -15.66 -8.64 -18.11
N GLU A 235 -16.23 -8.50 -16.90
CA GLU A 235 -17.59 -7.99 -16.68
C GLU A 235 -17.71 -6.46 -16.90
N GLY A 236 -16.60 -5.75 -17.15
CA GLY A 236 -16.56 -4.30 -17.33
C GLY A 236 -16.77 -3.51 -16.03
N LEU A 237 -16.68 -4.15 -14.86
CA LEU A 237 -16.84 -3.53 -13.55
C LEU A 237 -15.54 -2.96 -12.99
N LEU A 238 -14.38 -3.37 -13.52
CA LEU A 238 -13.05 -2.90 -13.10
C LEU A 238 -12.25 -2.40 -14.30
N ASN A 239 -11.85 -1.13 -14.23
CA ASN A 239 -11.20 -0.41 -15.31
C ASN A 239 -9.67 -0.44 -15.21
N ARG A 240 -9.08 -0.22 -14.04
CA ARG A 240 -7.62 -0.18 -13.85
C ARG A 240 -7.22 -0.60 -12.44
N ILE A 241 -5.99 -1.05 -12.30
CA ILE A 241 -5.37 -1.37 -11.01
C ILE A 241 -3.99 -0.73 -10.97
N LEU A 242 -3.74 0.10 -9.97
CA LEU A 242 -2.47 0.77 -9.76
C LEU A 242 -1.86 0.31 -8.44
N VAL A 243 -0.68 -0.30 -8.49
CA VAL A 243 0.06 -0.78 -7.31
C VAL A 243 1.51 -0.34 -7.33
N THR A 244 2.25 -0.57 -6.26
CA THR A 244 3.72 -0.41 -6.25
C THR A 244 4.43 -1.76 -6.36
N ASP A 245 5.71 -1.73 -6.69
CA ASP A 245 6.61 -2.89 -6.69
C ASP A 245 7.13 -3.29 -5.29
N THR A 246 6.52 -2.78 -4.21
CA THR A 246 6.89 -3.15 -2.82
C THR A 246 6.69 -4.63 -2.52
N VAL A 247 5.86 -5.32 -3.31
CA VAL A 247 5.82 -6.78 -3.39
C VAL A 247 6.12 -7.13 -4.84
N GLN A 248 6.99 -8.13 -5.05
CA GLN A 248 7.38 -8.53 -6.40
C GLN A 248 6.16 -8.97 -7.20
N CYS A 249 5.98 -8.35 -8.36
CA CYS A 249 4.95 -8.73 -9.33
C CYS A 249 5.64 -9.45 -10.52
N PRO A 250 5.74 -10.78 -10.52
CA PRO A 250 6.31 -11.51 -11.66
C PRO A 250 5.45 -11.34 -12.90
N ASP A 251 6.03 -11.52 -14.09
CA ASP A 251 5.33 -11.23 -15.34
C ASP A 251 4.08 -12.10 -15.55
N CYS A 252 4.09 -13.35 -15.08
CA CYS A 252 2.90 -14.21 -15.09
C CYS A 252 1.72 -13.63 -14.28
N LEU A 253 2.00 -12.94 -13.17
CA LEU A 253 0.99 -12.25 -12.36
C LEU A 253 0.46 -11.01 -13.09
N LYS A 254 1.35 -10.26 -13.73
CA LYS A 254 0.98 -9.07 -14.52
C LYS A 254 0.10 -9.44 -15.72
N GLU A 255 0.46 -10.51 -16.44
CA GLU A 255 -0.32 -11.02 -17.58
C GLU A 255 -1.69 -11.56 -17.15
N GLY A 256 -1.78 -12.14 -15.95
CA GLY A 256 -3.03 -12.67 -15.39
C GLY A 256 -4.02 -11.61 -14.91
N ILE A 257 -3.56 -10.38 -14.66
CA ILE A 257 -4.38 -9.28 -14.13
C ILE A 257 -4.51 -8.17 -15.19
N PRO A 258 -5.66 -8.07 -15.89
CA PRO A 258 -5.86 -7.05 -16.91
C PRO A 258 -5.67 -5.63 -16.36
N LYS A 259 -4.95 -4.79 -17.12
CA LYS A 259 -4.77 -3.36 -16.85
C LYS A 259 -4.15 -3.06 -15.47
N LEU A 260 -3.29 -3.97 -15.00
CA LEU A 260 -2.41 -3.76 -13.86
C LEU A 260 -1.24 -2.86 -14.25
N GLU A 261 -1.04 -1.80 -13.47
CA GLU A 261 0.08 -0.88 -13.57
C GLU A 261 0.88 -0.95 -12.27
N VAL A 262 2.18 -1.23 -12.39
CA VAL A 262 3.11 -1.33 -11.26
C VAL A 262 4.04 -0.12 -11.25
N VAL A 263 3.96 0.68 -10.19
CA VAL A 263 4.77 1.88 -9.99
C VAL A 263 6.07 1.50 -9.30
N PRO A 264 7.24 1.81 -9.90
CA PRO A 264 8.52 1.48 -9.29
C PRO A 264 8.80 2.35 -8.05
N SER A 265 9.42 1.73 -7.04
CA SER A 265 9.86 2.41 -5.81
C SER A 265 11.38 2.58 -5.73
N ALA A 266 12.12 2.08 -6.72
CA ALA A 266 13.58 2.05 -6.72
C ALA A 266 14.21 3.46 -6.62
N GLU A 267 13.69 4.45 -7.35
CA GLU A 267 14.23 5.81 -7.34
C GLU A 267 14.07 6.47 -5.96
N LEU A 268 12.87 6.40 -5.37
CA LEU A 268 12.63 6.90 -4.01
C LEU A 268 13.48 6.15 -2.98
N SER A 269 13.61 4.83 -3.10
CA SER A 269 14.47 4.03 -2.23
C SER A 269 15.93 4.47 -2.31
N ALA A 270 16.43 4.71 -3.52
CA ALA A 270 17.80 5.15 -3.74
C ALA A 270 18.05 6.55 -3.14
N GLN A 271 17.11 7.48 -3.33
CA GLN A 271 17.19 8.83 -2.75
C GLN A 271 17.20 8.76 -1.21
N ILE A 272 16.31 7.98 -0.60
CA ILE A 272 16.26 7.79 0.87
C ILE A 272 17.59 7.24 1.38
N ILE A 273 18.11 6.18 0.75
CA ILE A 273 19.38 5.57 1.14
C ILE A 273 20.53 6.57 1.00
N ALA A 274 20.60 7.31 -0.11
CA ALA A 274 21.63 8.34 -0.32
C ALA A 274 21.55 9.42 0.75
N THR A 275 20.36 9.93 1.06
CA THR A 275 20.16 10.94 2.11
C THR A 275 20.58 10.42 3.49
N ILE A 276 20.27 9.16 3.83
CA ILE A 276 20.71 8.57 5.11
C ILE A 276 22.24 8.45 5.16
N VAL A 277 22.88 8.00 4.06
CA VAL A 277 24.35 7.88 3.98
C VAL A 277 25.03 9.24 4.15
N GLU A 278 24.42 10.31 3.63
CA GLU A 278 24.90 11.68 3.78
C GLU A 278 24.54 12.33 5.12
N ASN A 279 23.86 11.61 6.03
CA ASN A 279 23.30 12.14 7.27
C ASN A 279 22.33 13.33 7.05
N GLY A 280 21.67 13.35 5.91
CA GLY A 280 20.65 14.33 5.56
C GLY A 280 19.30 14.04 6.22
N SER A 281 18.41 15.04 6.18
CA SER A 281 17.04 14.88 6.68
C SER A 281 16.14 14.23 5.65
N LEU A 282 15.38 13.21 6.07
CA LEU A 282 14.34 12.58 5.24
C LEU A 282 13.01 13.34 5.23
N SER A 283 12.88 14.45 5.98
CA SER A 283 11.60 15.14 6.14
C SER A 283 10.90 15.46 4.81
N SER A 284 11.62 16.01 3.82
CA SER A 284 11.04 16.33 2.52
C SER A 284 10.60 15.10 1.72
N LEU A 285 11.30 13.97 1.86
CA LEU A 285 10.98 12.71 1.18
C LEU A 285 9.76 12.03 1.79
N LEU A 286 9.55 12.19 3.11
CA LEU A 286 8.46 11.56 3.87
C LEU A 286 7.24 12.48 4.09
N ASP A 287 7.32 13.75 3.67
CA ASP A 287 6.27 14.74 3.85
C ASP A 287 4.97 14.40 3.11
N THR A 288 3.88 15.07 3.51
CA THR A 288 2.57 14.86 2.89
C THR A 288 2.54 15.36 1.45
N PHE A 289 2.12 14.50 0.53
CA PHE A 289 1.98 14.83 -0.88
C PHE A 289 0.93 15.92 -1.15
N ASN A 290 1.34 16.99 -1.86
CA ASN A 290 0.51 18.06 -2.36
C ASN A 290 0.48 18.03 -3.89
N ALA A 291 -0.70 17.76 -4.48
CA ALA A 291 -0.82 17.61 -5.93
C ALA A 291 -0.60 18.94 -6.69
N GLU A 292 -1.04 20.07 -6.15
CA GLU A 292 -0.85 21.37 -6.82
C GLU A 292 0.62 21.77 -6.86
N ALA A 293 1.34 21.61 -5.74
CA ALA A 293 2.76 21.90 -5.67
C ALA A 293 3.54 20.98 -6.64
N TYR A 294 3.22 19.69 -6.63
CA TYR A 294 3.84 18.72 -7.54
C TYR A 294 3.59 19.05 -9.02
N LEU A 295 2.35 19.39 -9.40
CA LEU A 295 2.02 19.72 -10.79
C LEU A 295 2.62 21.05 -11.27
N ARG A 296 2.96 21.98 -10.35
CA ARG A 296 3.70 23.20 -10.70
C ARG A 296 5.18 22.91 -10.93
N GLU A 297 5.78 22.10 -10.06
CA GLU A 297 7.21 21.81 -10.08
C GLU A 297 7.48 20.31 -9.81
N PRO A 298 7.33 19.45 -10.84
CA PRO A 298 7.40 18.00 -10.67
C PRO A 298 8.76 17.47 -10.18
N ARG A 299 9.82 18.27 -10.26
CA ARG A 299 11.21 17.87 -9.99
C ARG A 299 11.72 18.16 -8.57
N LEU A 300 10.87 18.69 -7.68
CA LEU A 300 11.30 19.15 -6.34
C LEU A 300 11.05 18.16 -5.19
N LEU A 301 10.70 16.90 -5.47
CA LEU A 301 10.32 15.93 -4.43
C LEU A 301 10.85 14.52 -4.63
#